data_AF-A0A2G3AGW1-F1
#
_entry.id   AF-A0A2G3AGW1-F1
#
_cell.length_a   1.000
_cell.length_b   1.000
_cell.length_c   1.000
_cell.angle_alpha   90.00
_cell.angle_beta   90.00
_cell.angle_gamma   90.00
#
_symmetry.space_group_name_H-M   'P 1'
#
loop_
_entity.id
_entity.type
_entity.pdbx_description
1 polymer ?
#
loop_
_entity_poly.entity_id
_entity_poly.type
_entity_poly.pdbx_seq_one_letter_code
_entity_poly.pdbx_strand_id
1 'polypeptide(L)'
;MQEVIDRYKRHTKDRVQPENQADAQNLQHMQHEAAILMKKIELLEISKRKFLGEGLQSCTLQEIQQIEKQLERSVSTIRARKTQVFKEQVERLKEKEKILTAENAKLREKFVGLQQNQTPSEDKEGEAVCTDSSEKSDVETELIIGPPESRTRRLLQN
;
A
#
# COMPACT_ATOMS: atom_id res chain seq x y z
N MET A 1 34.18 -45.70 -48.31
CA MET A 1 34.13 -45.22 -46.91
C MET A 1 34.60 -43.77 -46.80
N GLN A 2 35.78 -43.42 -47.33
CA GLN A 2 36.30 -42.04 -47.34
C GLN A 2 35.34 -41.03 -47.99
N GLU A 3 34.75 -41.39 -49.13
CA GLU A 3 33.79 -40.53 -49.84
C GLU A 3 32.52 -40.22 -49.03
N VAL A 4 32.08 -41.15 -48.18
CA VAL A 4 30.92 -40.99 -47.30
C VAL A 4 31.27 -40.04 -46.16
N ILE A 5 32.46 -40.18 -45.59
CA ILE A 5 33.00 -39.27 -44.56
C ILE A 5 33.15 -37.86 -45.12
N ASP A 6 33.66 -37.72 -46.34
CA ASP A 6 33.85 -36.41 -46.97
C ASP A 6 32.53 -35.77 -47.38
N ARG A 7 31.51 -36.56 -47.74
CA ARG A 7 30.15 -36.07 -47.98
C ARG A 7 29.51 -35.59 -46.67
N TYR A 8 29.71 -36.31 -45.56
CA TYR A 8 29.22 -35.93 -44.23
C TYR A 8 29.92 -34.67 -43.69
N LYS A 9 31.23 -34.54 -43.89
CA LYS A 9 32.01 -33.34 -43.52
C LYS A 9 31.58 -32.10 -44.31
N ARG A 10 31.25 -32.25 -45.60
CA ARG A 10 30.73 -31.15 -46.43
C ARG A 10 29.35 -30.70 -45.95
N HIS A 11 28.43 -31.65 -45.73
CA HIS A 11 27.08 -31.33 -45.25
C HIS A 11 27.05 -30.75 -43.82
N THR A 12 27.94 -31.20 -42.94
CA THR A 12 28.03 -30.62 -41.58
C THR A 12 28.69 -29.24 -41.60
N LYS A 13 29.76 -29.02 -42.38
CA LYS A 13 30.42 -27.71 -42.47
C LYS A 13 29.54 -26.64 -43.12
N ASP A 14 28.77 -26.98 -44.15
CA ASP A 14 27.84 -26.05 -44.82
C ASP A 14 26.60 -25.70 -43.96
N ARG A 15 26.16 -26.61 -43.09
CA ARG A 15 25.02 -26.38 -42.18
C ARG A 15 25.45 -25.66 -40.88
N VAL A 16 26.65 -25.93 -40.40
CA VAL A 16 27.20 -25.38 -39.16
C VAL A 16 27.75 -23.96 -39.35
N GLN A 17 28.16 -23.54 -40.54
CA GLN A 17 28.79 -22.22 -40.72
C GLN A 17 27.82 -21.01 -40.67
N PRO A 18 26.70 -20.97 -41.41
CA PRO A 18 25.85 -19.79 -41.43
C PRO A 18 25.01 -19.65 -40.15
N GLU A 19 24.51 -20.76 -39.59
CA GLU A 19 23.67 -20.74 -38.39
C GLU A 19 24.50 -20.38 -37.13
N ASN A 20 25.68 -20.98 -36.92
CA ASN A 20 26.50 -20.65 -35.75
C ASN A 20 27.17 -19.27 -35.82
N GLN A 21 27.42 -18.71 -37.02
CA GLN A 21 27.90 -17.33 -37.14
C GLN A 21 26.81 -16.32 -36.80
N ALA A 22 25.58 -16.54 -37.28
CA ALA A 22 24.44 -15.69 -36.93
C ALA A 22 24.14 -15.75 -35.43
N ASP A 23 24.18 -16.94 -34.83
CA ASP A 23 23.97 -17.12 -33.38
C ASP A 23 25.10 -16.52 -32.54
N ALA A 24 26.36 -16.64 -32.98
CA ALA A 24 27.50 -16.01 -32.31
C ALA A 24 27.46 -14.48 -32.40
N GLN A 25 27.08 -13.92 -33.56
CA GLN A 25 26.87 -12.48 -33.75
C GLN A 25 25.70 -11.97 -32.90
N ASN A 26 24.60 -12.74 -32.83
CA ASN A 26 23.46 -12.42 -31.98
C ASN A 26 23.85 -12.43 -30.50
N LEU A 27 24.60 -13.44 -30.05
CA LEU A 27 25.10 -13.51 -28.68
C LEU A 27 26.02 -12.33 -28.36
N GLN A 28 26.94 -11.97 -29.27
CA GLN A 28 27.79 -10.79 -29.10
C GLN A 28 26.98 -9.49 -29.05
N HIS A 29 25.96 -9.36 -29.89
CA HIS A 29 25.02 -8.23 -29.86
C HIS A 29 24.30 -8.15 -28.52
N MET A 30 23.72 -9.25 -28.04
CA MET A 30 23.06 -9.32 -26.73
C MET A 30 24.01 -8.99 -25.58
N GLN A 31 25.26 -9.48 -25.62
CA GLN A 31 26.28 -9.12 -24.63
C GLN A 31 26.59 -7.62 -24.65
N HIS A 32 26.67 -7.02 -25.84
CA HIS A 32 26.89 -5.59 -26.00
C HIS A 32 25.71 -4.77 -25.44
N GLU A 33 24.48 -5.15 -25.78
CA GLU A 33 23.27 -4.51 -25.25
C GLU A 33 23.18 -4.64 -23.73
N ALA A 34 23.48 -5.82 -23.18
CA ALA A 34 23.53 -6.03 -21.74
C ALA A 34 24.58 -5.13 -21.08
N ALA A 35 25.77 -4.98 -21.69
CA ALA A 35 26.80 -4.08 -21.19
C ALA A 35 26.38 -2.61 -21.21
N ILE A 36 25.67 -2.17 -22.26
CA ILE A 36 25.10 -0.82 -22.33
C ILE A 36 24.06 -0.63 -21.21
N LEU A 37 23.17 -1.59 -21.00
CA LEU A 37 22.13 -1.50 -19.98
C LEU A 37 22.74 -1.47 -18.58
N MET A 38 23.75 -2.30 -18.31
CA MET A 38 24.49 -2.28 -17.03
C MET A 38 25.11 -0.90 -16.75
N LYS A 39 25.78 -0.29 -17.74
CA LYS A 39 26.32 1.07 -17.59
C LYS A 39 25.21 2.10 -17.31
N LYS A 40 24.06 1.97 -17.96
CA LYS A 40 22.92 2.86 -17.73
C LYS A 40 22.38 2.72 -16.30
N ILE A 41 22.28 1.50 -15.79
CA ILE A 41 21.87 1.23 -14.41
C ILE A 41 22.86 1.88 -13.45
N GLU A 42 24.16 1.67 -13.65
CA GLU A 42 25.22 2.26 -12.81
C GLU A 42 25.13 3.79 -12.75
N LEU A 43 24.94 4.45 -13.90
CA LEU A 43 24.76 5.91 -13.96
C LEU A 43 23.50 6.38 -13.21
N LEU A 44 22.39 5.63 -13.31
CA LEU A 44 21.17 5.93 -12.59
C LEU A 44 21.34 5.75 -11.07
N GLU A 45 22.07 4.72 -10.64
CA GLU A 45 22.38 4.49 -9.23
C GLU A 45 23.29 5.57 -8.65
N ILE A 46 24.31 6.01 -9.40
CA ILE A 46 25.15 7.15 -9.02
C ILE A 46 24.29 8.40 -8.87
N SER A 47 23.43 8.68 -9.85
CA SER A 47 22.50 9.83 -9.80
C SER A 47 21.58 9.76 -8.58
N LYS A 48 20.99 8.59 -8.30
CA LYS A 48 20.17 8.36 -7.10
C LYS A 48 20.95 8.64 -5.82
N ARG A 49 22.17 8.11 -5.69
CA ARG A 49 23.05 8.36 -4.53
C ARG A 49 23.33 9.84 -4.33
N LYS A 50 23.62 10.58 -5.40
CA LYS A 50 23.79 12.04 -5.36
C LYS A 50 22.52 12.75 -4.83
N PHE A 51 21.33 12.36 -5.28
CA PHE A 51 20.07 12.90 -4.72
C PHE A 51 19.84 12.55 -3.24
N LEU A 52 20.42 11.45 -2.76
CA LEU A 52 20.40 11.06 -1.34
C LEU A 52 21.50 11.75 -0.50
N GLY A 53 22.32 12.60 -1.12
CA GLY A 53 23.40 13.31 -0.45
C GLY A 53 24.70 12.51 -0.34
N GLU A 54 24.80 11.36 -1.00
CA GLU A 54 25.99 10.50 -1.00
C GLU A 54 26.93 10.86 -2.16
N GLY A 55 28.25 10.71 -1.94
CA GLY A 55 29.24 10.88 -3.01
C GLY A 55 29.34 12.28 -3.61
N LEU A 56 28.90 13.31 -2.88
CA LEU A 56 28.90 14.70 -3.35
C LEU A 56 30.30 15.33 -3.45
N GLN A 57 31.32 14.71 -2.85
CA GLN A 57 32.70 15.19 -2.86
C GLN A 57 33.29 15.29 -4.28
N SER A 58 32.81 14.47 -5.21
CA SER A 58 33.23 14.48 -6.62
C SER A 58 32.37 15.39 -7.51
N CYS A 59 31.34 16.04 -6.94
CA CYS A 59 30.45 16.92 -7.68
C CYS A 59 31.01 18.34 -7.75
N THR A 60 30.81 18.98 -8.89
CA THR A 60 31.08 20.40 -9.07
C THR A 60 30.01 21.25 -8.38
N LEU A 61 30.33 22.52 -8.10
CA LEU A 61 29.38 23.47 -7.52
C LEU A 61 28.08 23.59 -8.34
N GLN A 62 28.20 23.60 -9.68
CA GLN A 62 27.06 23.68 -10.59
C GLN A 62 26.15 22.46 -10.48
N GLU A 63 26.72 21.25 -10.41
CA GLU A 63 25.96 20.01 -10.22
C GLU A 63 25.22 20.02 -8.88
N ILE A 64 25.88 20.46 -7.80
CA ILE A 64 25.25 20.56 -6.47
C ILE A 64 24.05 21.51 -6.51
N GLN A 65 24.21 22.70 -7.10
CA GLN A 65 23.12 23.66 -7.24
C GLN A 65 21.95 23.12 -8.08
N GLN A 66 22.24 22.30 -9.11
CA GLN A 66 21.20 21.66 -9.91
C GLN A 66 20.43 20.61 -9.09
N ILE A 67 21.14 19.78 -8.33
CA ILE A 67 20.55 18.77 -7.44
C ILE A 67 19.65 19.46 -6.41
N GLU A 68 20.13 20.52 -5.76
CA GLU A 68 19.38 21.30 -4.78
C GLU A 68 18.07 21.85 -5.37
N LYS A 69 18.15 22.55 -6.51
CA LYS A 69 16.96 23.10 -7.19
C LYS A 69 15.96 22.01 -7.57
N GLN A 70 16.43 20.85 -8.00
CA GLN A 70 15.56 19.73 -8.37
C GLN A 70 14.88 19.12 -7.14
N LEU A 71 15.62 18.94 -6.04
CA LEU A 71 15.07 18.48 -4.77
C LEU A 71 14.03 19.46 -4.22
N GLU A 72 14.33 20.75 -4.19
CA GLU A 72 13.41 21.79 -3.71
C GLU A 72 12.08 21.76 -4.49
N ARG A 73 12.15 21.77 -5.82
CA ARG A 73 10.97 21.70 -6.69
C ARG A 73 10.15 20.43 -6.48
N SER A 74 10.82 19.28 -6.42
CA SER A 74 10.14 17.99 -6.25
C SER A 74 9.46 17.89 -4.88
N VAL A 75 10.13 18.30 -3.81
CA VAL A 75 9.59 18.30 -2.45
C VAL A 75 8.40 19.26 -2.34
N SER A 76 8.51 20.46 -2.93
CA SER A 76 7.40 21.42 -3.00
C SER A 76 6.18 20.81 -3.69
N THR A 77 6.38 20.18 -4.85
CA THR A 77 5.32 19.51 -5.63
C THR A 77 4.67 18.37 -4.84
N ILE A 78 5.48 17.53 -4.19
CA ILE A 78 4.99 16.41 -3.36
C ILE A 78 4.15 16.93 -2.19
N ARG A 79 4.61 17.96 -1.48
CA ARG A 79 3.86 18.56 -0.37
C ARG A 79 2.55 19.17 -0.84
N ALA A 80 2.56 19.89 -1.96
CA ALA A 80 1.34 20.48 -2.53
C ALA A 80 0.31 19.41 -2.84
N ARG A 81 0.72 18.34 -3.55
CA ARG A 81 -0.17 17.21 -3.86
C ARG A 81 -0.68 16.50 -2.60
N LYS A 82 0.19 16.23 -1.62
CA LYS A 82 -0.19 15.58 -0.36
C LYS A 82 -1.21 16.43 0.41
N THR A 83 -1.00 17.74 0.46
CA THR A 83 -1.91 18.70 1.10
C THR A 83 -3.27 18.69 0.41
N GLN A 84 -3.29 18.72 -0.92
CA GLN A 84 -4.52 18.65 -1.70
C GLN A 84 -5.30 17.35 -1.40
N VAL A 85 -4.64 16.19 -1.50
CA VAL A 85 -5.29 14.89 -1.26
C VAL A 85 -5.87 14.80 0.15
N PHE A 86 -5.13 15.28 1.17
CA PHE A 86 -5.64 15.30 2.54
C PHE A 86 -6.78 16.26 2.74
N LYS A 87 -6.75 17.44 2.10
CA LYS A 87 -7.86 18.39 2.14
C LYS A 87 -9.14 17.75 1.58
N GLU A 88 -9.05 17.12 0.40
CA GLU A 88 -10.16 16.40 -0.22
C GLU A 88 -10.69 15.26 0.68
N GLN A 89 -9.80 14.53 1.35
CA GLN A 89 -10.21 13.48 2.30
C GLN A 89 -10.93 14.05 3.52
N VAL A 90 -10.43 15.14 4.10
CA VAL A 90 -11.07 15.82 5.24
C VAL A 90 -12.45 16.33 4.85
N GLU A 91 -12.59 16.95 3.67
CA GLU A 91 -13.87 17.44 3.17
C GLU A 91 -14.89 16.31 2.99
N ARG A 92 -14.48 15.19 2.38
CA ARG A 92 -15.34 14.00 2.25
C ARG A 92 -15.80 13.45 3.60
N LEU A 93 -14.90 13.39 4.58
CA LEU A 93 -15.24 12.90 5.91
C LEU A 93 -16.20 13.84 6.65
N LYS A 94 -15.99 15.15 6.56
CA LYS A 94 -16.91 16.15 7.11
C LYS A 94 -18.31 16.05 6.52
N GLU A 95 -18.41 15.80 5.21
CA GLU A 95 -19.72 15.64 4.58
C GLU A 95 -20.41 14.35 5.04
N LYS A 96 -19.67 13.25 5.14
CA LYS A 96 -20.19 11.99 5.70
C LYS A 96 -20.65 12.16 7.15
N GLU A 97 -19.89 12.87 7.97
CA GLU A 97 -20.25 13.18 9.35
C GLU A 97 -21.58 13.94 9.43
N LYS A 98 -21.78 14.98 8.62
CA LYS A 98 -23.06 15.72 8.57
C LYS A 98 -24.24 14.80 8.23
N ILE A 99 -24.09 13.98 7.18
CA ILE A 99 -25.17 13.07 6.73
C ILE A 99 -25.55 12.10 7.85
N LEU A 100 -24.55 11.45 8.46
CA LEU A 100 -24.78 10.50 9.55
C LEU A 100 -25.36 11.18 10.80
N THR A 101 -24.99 12.43 11.07
CA THR A 101 -25.52 13.18 12.20
C THR A 101 -27.00 13.53 11.98
N ALA A 102 -27.36 13.96 10.77
CA ALA A 102 -28.75 14.21 10.40
C ALA A 102 -29.61 12.94 10.45
N GLU A 103 -29.08 11.81 9.96
CA GLU A 103 -29.77 10.52 10.02
C GLU A 103 -29.96 10.04 11.47
N ASN A 104 -28.91 10.13 12.29
CA ASN A 104 -28.98 9.78 13.72
C ASN A 104 -30.00 10.66 14.47
N ALA A 105 -30.06 11.96 14.19
CA ALA A 105 -31.06 12.84 14.80
C ALA A 105 -32.48 12.38 14.44
N LYS A 106 -32.74 12.10 13.16
CA LYS A 106 -34.04 11.59 12.68
C LYS A 106 -34.42 10.25 13.31
N LEU A 107 -33.46 9.35 13.51
CA LEU A 107 -33.70 8.06 14.17
C LEU A 107 -34.02 8.25 15.66
N ARG A 108 -33.33 9.17 16.35
CA ARG A 108 -33.61 9.51 17.75
C ARG A 108 -35.01 10.09 17.93
N GLU A 109 -35.43 11.00 17.05
CA GLU A 109 -36.79 11.55 17.05
C GLU A 109 -37.85 10.45 16.89
N LYS A 110 -37.65 9.53 15.94
CA LYS A 110 -38.55 8.38 15.75
C LYS A 110 -38.61 7.49 16.99
N PHE A 111 -37.47 7.20 17.61
CA PHE A 111 -37.42 6.35 18.80
C PHE A 111 -38.15 6.99 19.99
N VAL A 112 -37.99 8.29 20.21
CA VAL A 112 -38.74 9.05 21.23
C VAL A 112 -40.25 9.01 20.92
N GLY A 113 -40.65 9.21 19.66
CA GLY A 113 -42.05 9.13 19.26
C GLY A 113 -42.68 7.74 19.46
N LEU A 114 -41.91 6.67 19.27
CA LEU A 114 -42.36 5.30 19.56
C LEU A 114 -42.49 5.03 21.07
N GLN A 115 -41.59 5.59 21.89
CA GLN A 115 -41.60 5.41 23.35
C GLN A 115 -42.76 6.19 24.00
N GLN A 116 -43.15 7.35 23.47
CA GLN A 116 -44.33 8.11 23.91
C GLN A 116 -45.67 7.43 23.57
N ASN A 117 -45.71 6.60 22.52
CA ASN A 117 -46.91 5.84 22.12
C ASN A 117 -47.04 4.49 22.87
N GLN A 118 -46.11 4.15 23.76
CA GLN A 118 -46.12 2.90 24.55
C GLN A 118 -46.38 3.14 26.05
N THR A 119 -46.72 4.35 26.48
CA THR A 119 -47.28 4.59 27.82
C THR A 119 -48.80 4.69 27.72
N PRO A 120 -49.58 3.67 28.13
CA PRO A 120 -50.93 3.91 28.60
C PRO A 120 -50.82 4.73 29.87
N SER A 121 -51.56 5.83 29.88
CA SER A 121 -52.10 6.47 31.07
C SER A 121 -52.53 5.44 32.12
N GLU A 122 -51.96 5.52 33.32
CA GLU A 122 -52.65 5.09 34.53
C GLU A 122 -52.80 6.29 35.47
N ASP A 123 -54.04 6.43 35.92
CA ASP A 123 -54.56 7.47 36.77
C ASP A 123 -53.95 7.44 38.18
N LYS A 124 -54.30 8.48 38.94
CA LYS A 124 -53.85 8.79 40.29
C LYS A 124 -54.15 7.71 41.35
N GLU A 125 -53.42 7.86 42.46
CA GLU A 125 -53.67 7.43 43.85
C GLU A 125 -53.11 6.07 44.29
N GLY A 126 -52.33 6.06 45.39
CA GLY A 126 -52.09 4.85 46.19
C GLY A 126 -50.65 4.63 46.67
N GLU A 127 -50.50 4.52 47.98
CA GLU A 127 -49.30 4.16 48.74
C GLU A 127 -48.72 2.76 48.46
N ALA A 128 -47.39 2.66 48.62
CA ALA A 128 -46.55 1.54 49.11
C ALA A 128 -46.89 0.07 48.77
N VAL A 129 -45.88 -0.68 48.28
CA VAL A 129 -45.27 -1.89 48.91
C VAL A 129 -44.39 -2.65 47.89
N CYS A 130 -43.19 -3.04 48.32
CA CYS A 130 -42.23 -3.90 47.59
C CYS A 130 -42.60 -5.39 47.66
N THR A 131 -42.28 -6.18 46.62
CA THR A 131 -41.50 -7.44 46.74
C THR A 131 -41.13 -8.05 45.38
N ASP A 132 -39.82 -8.02 45.11
CA ASP A 132 -38.89 -9.02 44.54
C ASP A 132 -39.38 -10.10 43.55
N SER A 133 -38.75 -10.15 42.36
CA SER A 133 -37.91 -11.28 41.89
C SER A 133 -37.59 -11.17 40.39
N SER A 134 -36.38 -10.72 40.07
CA SER A 134 -35.77 -11.01 38.75
C SER A 134 -34.27 -11.14 38.95
N GLU A 135 -33.82 -12.39 39.03
CA GLU A 135 -32.43 -12.78 39.13
C GLU A 135 -31.63 -12.16 37.97
N LYS A 136 -30.75 -11.21 38.28
CA LYS A 136 -29.75 -10.74 37.33
C LYS A 136 -28.63 -11.78 37.30
N SER A 137 -28.64 -12.66 36.31
CA SER A 137 -27.47 -13.47 36.01
C SER A 137 -26.46 -12.61 35.26
N ASP A 138 -25.32 -12.34 35.90
CA ASP A 138 -24.19 -11.69 35.24
C ASP A 138 -23.54 -12.71 34.29
N VAL A 139 -23.76 -12.54 32.98
CA VAL A 139 -23.04 -13.29 31.95
C VAL A 139 -21.75 -12.54 31.66
N GLU A 140 -20.61 -13.08 32.10
CA GLU A 140 -19.30 -12.58 31.74
C GLU A 140 -19.11 -12.79 30.23
N THR A 141 -19.10 -11.68 29.47
CA THR A 141 -18.76 -11.73 28.05
C THR A 141 -17.31 -11.29 27.90
N GLU A 142 -16.49 -12.12 27.24
CA GLU A 142 -15.11 -11.77 26.86
C GLU A 142 -15.09 -10.75 25.70
N LEU A 143 -15.96 -9.74 25.75
CA LEU A 143 -16.11 -8.74 24.71
C LEU A 143 -15.06 -7.64 24.93
N ILE A 144 -13.92 -7.79 24.27
CA ILE A 144 -12.89 -6.74 24.22
C ILE A 144 -13.34 -5.71 23.17
N ILE A 145 -13.92 -4.60 23.62
CA ILE A 145 -14.18 -3.44 22.77
C ILE A 145 -12.86 -2.68 22.61
N GLY A 146 -12.03 -3.11 21.66
CA GLY A 146 -10.74 -2.50 21.36
C GLY A 146 -10.14 -2.99 20.02
N PRO A 147 -9.10 -2.33 19.51
CA PRO A 147 -8.38 -2.80 18.33
C PRO A 147 -7.82 -4.23 18.56
N PRO A 148 -7.86 -5.13 17.57
CA PRO A 148 -7.51 -6.54 17.78
C PRO A 148 -6.06 -6.70 18.23
N GLU A 149 -5.83 -7.54 19.25
CA GLU A 149 -4.49 -7.92 19.68
C GLU A 149 -3.80 -8.74 18.59
N SER A 150 -2.54 -8.39 18.29
CA SER A 150 -1.70 -9.17 17.40
C SER A 150 -1.44 -10.53 18.04
N ARG A 151 -1.93 -11.61 17.43
CA ARG A 151 -1.72 -13.00 17.87
C ARG A 151 -0.23 -13.27 18.07
N THR A 152 0.26 -13.16 19.30
CA THR A 152 1.55 -13.73 19.68
C THR A 152 1.49 -14.12 21.15
N ARG A 153 0.95 -15.30 21.45
CA ARG A 153 1.27 -16.05 22.67
C ARG A 153 0.78 -17.48 22.56
N ARG A 154 1.72 -18.42 22.38
CA ARG A 154 1.82 -19.66 23.16
C ARG A 154 3.26 -20.18 23.07
N LEU A 155 4.14 -19.62 23.88
CA LEU A 155 5.22 -20.39 24.47
C LEU A 155 5.27 -20.01 25.95
N LEU A 156 5.50 -21.02 26.77
CA LEU A 156 5.63 -21.02 28.22
C LEU A 156 4.32 -21.21 29.00
N GLN A 157 4.03 -22.48 29.28
CA GLN A 157 3.80 -22.87 30.67
C GLN A 157 4.25 -24.32 30.92
N ASN A 158 4.84 -24.47 32.11
CA ASN A 158 5.57 -25.62 32.65
C ASN A 158 4.71 -26.86 32.84
#